data_AF-A0A0C1R1B5-F1
#
_entry.id   AF-A0A0C1R1B5-F1
#
_cell.length_a   1.000
_cell.length_b   1.000
_cell.length_c   1.000
_cell.angle_alpha   90.00
_cell.angle_beta   90.00
_cell.angle_gamma   90.00
#
_symmetry.space_group_name_H-M   'P 1'
#
loop_
_entity.id
_entity.type
_entity.pdbx_description
1 polymer ?
#
loop_
_entity_poly.entity_id
_entity_poly.type
_entity_poly.pdbx_seq_one_letter_code
_entity_poly.pdbx_strand_id
1 'polypeptide(L)'
;MGKESVGDQEALREMLHFFLEKMGATQVELSEGMGVSRPVVIDFLNKEKERLPVDREGLIQLCKNLRSRRASKRKLKREIQNTSEKEKLESSPDEL
;
A
#
# COMPACT_ATOMS: atom_id res chain seq x y z
N MET A 1 -23.74 -2.25 21.18
CA MET A 1 -23.10 -1.39 20.16
C MET A 1 -23.06 -2.18 18.86
N GLY A 2 -23.88 -1.79 17.87
CA GLY A 2 -23.93 -2.48 16.58
C GLY A 2 -22.69 -2.17 15.77
N LYS A 3 -22.00 -3.19 15.27
CA LYS A 3 -20.90 -3.02 14.32
C LYS A 3 -21.48 -2.46 13.03
N GLU A 4 -21.17 -1.22 12.71
CA GLU A 4 -21.64 -0.53 11.51
C GLU A 4 -20.99 -1.18 10.29
N SER A 5 -21.65 -2.21 9.76
CA SER A 5 -21.22 -2.91 8.56
C SER A 5 -21.24 -1.93 7.39
N VAL A 6 -20.18 -1.95 6.56
CA VAL A 6 -20.14 -1.18 5.31
C VAL A 6 -21.34 -1.62 4.46
N GLY A 7 -22.29 -0.70 4.24
CA GLY A 7 -23.62 -1.01 3.69
C GLY A 7 -23.55 -1.66 2.31
N ASP A 8 -22.73 -1.09 1.42
CA ASP A 8 -22.57 -1.56 0.05
C ASP A 8 -21.28 -2.38 -0.12
N GLN A 9 -21.42 -3.70 -0.06
CA GLN A 9 -20.31 -4.64 -0.21
C GLN A 9 -19.77 -4.69 -1.65
N GLU A 10 -20.62 -4.48 -2.66
CA GLU A 10 -20.15 -4.39 -4.05
C GLU A 10 -19.30 -3.14 -4.27
N ALA A 11 -19.74 -1.97 -3.78
CA ALA A 11 -18.95 -0.75 -3.83
C ALA A 11 -17.63 -0.89 -3.07
N LEU A 12 -17.64 -1.58 -1.93
CA LEU A 12 -16.43 -1.92 -1.20
C LEU A 12 -15.49 -2.79 -2.04
N ARG A 13 -16.00 -3.82 -2.71
CA ARG A 13 -15.19 -4.68 -3.60
C ARG A 13 -14.57 -3.86 -4.74
N GLU A 14 -15.36 -3.02 -5.40
CA GLU A 14 -14.85 -2.13 -6.46
C GLU A 14 -13.76 -1.20 -5.93
N MET A 15 -13.93 -0.64 -4.74
CA MET A 15 -12.92 0.19 -4.09
C MET A 15 -11.61 -0.57 -3.82
N LEU A 16 -11.69 -1.82 -3.36
CA LEU A 16 -10.50 -2.64 -3.13
C LEU A 16 -9.79 -2.97 -4.44
N HIS A 17 -10.51 -3.30 -5.52
CA HIS A 17 -9.91 -3.46 -6.84
C HIS A 17 -9.23 -2.17 -7.32
N PHE A 18 -9.88 -1.02 -7.12
CA PHE A 18 -9.29 0.27 -7.44
C PHE A 18 -7.96 0.49 -6.69
N PHE A 19 -7.86 0.12 -5.41
CA PHE A 19 -6.61 0.24 -4.68
C PHE A 19 -5.50 -0.68 -5.24
N LEU A 20 -5.84 -1.91 -5.64
CA LEU A 20 -4.89 -2.83 -6.26
C LEU A 20 -4.39 -2.28 -7.61
N GLU A 21 -5.30 -1.92 -8.50
CA GLU A 21 -4.95 -1.55 -9.88
C GLU A 21 -4.42 -0.11 -10.00
N LYS A 22 -5.06 0.86 -9.35
CA LYS A 22 -4.71 2.28 -9.52
C LYS A 22 -3.73 2.76 -8.45
N MET A 23 -3.77 2.21 -7.25
CA MET A 23 -2.86 2.59 -6.17
C MET A 23 -1.64 1.68 -6.04
N GLY A 24 -1.62 0.55 -6.76
CA GLY A 24 -0.54 -0.44 -6.69
C GLY A 24 -0.44 -1.06 -5.30
N ALA A 25 -1.56 -1.09 -4.57
CA ALA A 25 -1.67 -1.78 -3.30
C ALA A 25 -1.52 -3.28 -3.51
N THR A 26 -1.09 -3.98 -2.47
CA THR A 26 -1.08 -5.44 -2.45
C THR A 26 -2.20 -6.00 -1.57
N GLN A 27 -2.60 -7.24 -1.83
CA GLN A 27 -3.59 -7.94 -0.98
C GLN A 27 -3.14 -8.02 0.50
N VAL A 28 -1.82 -8.07 0.73
CA VAL A 28 -1.22 -8.02 2.06
C VAL A 28 -1.53 -6.67 2.71
N GLU A 29 -1.26 -5.56 2.03
CA GLU A 29 -1.56 -4.21 2.55
C GLU A 29 -3.04 -3.97 2.77
N LEU A 30 -3.90 -4.49 1.89
CA LEU A 30 -5.34 -4.47 2.09
C LEU A 30 -5.71 -5.19 3.39
N SER A 31 -5.15 -6.39 3.61
CA SER A 31 -5.42 -7.19 4.80
C SER A 31 -4.93 -6.55 6.09
N GLU A 32 -3.71 -6.02 6.11
CA GLU A 32 -3.13 -5.32 7.26
C GLU A 32 -3.86 -4.00 7.54
N GLY A 33 -4.17 -3.23 6.49
CA GLY A 33 -4.83 -1.93 6.61
C GLY A 33 -6.26 -2.02 7.13
N MET A 34 -6.95 -3.12 6.83
CA MET A 34 -8.32 -3.39 7.30
C MET A 34 -8.39 -4.27 8.55
N GLY A 35 -7.27 -4.82 9.03
CA GLY A 35 -7.24 -5.72 10.18
C GLY A 35 -7.94 -7.06 9.94
N VAL A 36 -8.04 -7.50 8.68
CA VAL A 36 -8.71 -8.75 8.29
C VAL A 36 -7.69 -9.73 7.73
N SER A 37 -7.95 -11.03 7.86
CA SER A 37 -7.02 -12.03 7.32
C SER A 37 -6.95 -11.94 5.79
N ARG A 38 -5.74 -12.00 5.24
CA ARG A 38 -5.49 -12.03 3.80
C ARG A 38 -6.35 -13.02 2.99
N PRO A 39 -6.54 -14.29 3.40
CA PRO A 39 -7.43 -15.20 2.68
C PRO A 39 -8.86 -14.67 2.60
N VAL A 40 -9.36 -14.01 3.65
CA VAL A 40 -10.71 -13.43 3.67
C VAL A 40 -10.84 -12.28 2.66
N VAL A 41 -9.78 -11.46 2.51
CA VAL A 41 -9.73 -10.42 1.46
C VAL A 41 -9.73 -11.04 0.07
N ILE A 42 -8.97 -12.12 -0.14
CA ILE A 42 -8.89 -12.82 -1.42
C ILE A 42 -10.24 -13.43 -1.79
N ASP A 43 -10.85 -14.20 -0.88
CA ASP A 43 -12.18 -14.79 -1.05
C ASP A 43 -13.21 -13.70 -1.42
N PHE A 44 -13.14 -12.56 -0.72
CA PHE A 44 -14.03 -11.45 -0.99
C PHE A 44 -13.77 -10.84 -2.36
N LEU A 45 -12.53 -10.65 -2.80
CA LEU A 45 -12.22 -10.13 -4.14
C LEU A 45 -12.65 -11.10 -5.25
N ASN A 46 -12.47 -12.40 -5.04
CA ASN A 46 -12.83 -13.46 -5.99
C ASN A 46 -14.34 -13.74 -6.08
N LYS A 47 -15.17 -13.03 -5.30
CA LYS A 47 -16.60 -13.32 -5.14
C LYS A 47 -16.93 -14.67 -4.49
N GLU A 48 -15.95 -15.32 -3.86
CA GLU A 48 -16.15 -16.53 -3.05
C GLU A 48 -16.84 -16.19 -1.72
N LYS A 49 -16.63 -14.97 -1.22
CA LYS A 49 -17.40 -14.39 -0.11
C LYS A 49 -18.17 -13.15 -0.53
N GLU A 50 -19.43 -13.08 -0.11
CA GLU A 50 -20.31 -11.93 -0.37
C GLU A 50 -20.03 -10.74 0.55
N ARG A 51 -19.50 -10.98 1.75
CA ARG A 51 -19.27 -9.93 2.75
C ARG A 51 -17.85 -9.96 3.30
N LEU A 52 -17.27 -8.78 3.42
CA LEU A 52 -16.01 -8.57 4.12
C LEU A 52 -16.32 -8.06 5.54
N PRO A 53 -15.82 -8.74 6.60
CA PRO A 53 -16.01 -8.31 7.98
C PRO A 53 -15.05 -7.16 8.31
N VAL A 54 -15.27 -6.01 7.68
CA VAL A 54 -14.49 -4.79 7.91
C VAL A 54 -15.38 -3.70 8.47
N ASP A 55 -14.90 -3.04 9.51
CA ASP A 55 -15.54 -1.88 10.11
C ASP A 55 -15.06 -0.59 9.43
N ARG A 56 -15.82 0.50 9.59
CA ARG A 56 -15.48 1.83 9.04
C ARG A 56 -14.08 2.31 9.46
N GLU A 57 -13.67 2.03 10.69
CA GLU A 57 -12.33 2.34 11.22
C GLU A 57 -11.22 1.65 10.41
N GLY A 58 -11.42 0.38 10.04
CA GLY A 58 -10.48 -0.40 9.23
C GLY A 58 -10.32 0.17 7.82
N LEU A 59 -11.39 0.66 7.20
CA LEU A 59 -11.29 1.35 5.92
C LEU A 59 -10.54 2.68 6.01
N ILE A 60 -10.74 3.43 7.09
CA ILE A 60 -10.01 4.68 7.34
C ILE A 60 -8.52 4.40 7.52
N GLN A 61 -8.15 3.35 8.27
CA GLN A 61 -6.76 2.93 8.44
C GLN A 61 -6.13 2.48 7.12
N LEU A 62 -6.84 1.69 6.32
CA LEU A 62 -6.39 1.31 4.98
C LEU A 62 -6.04 2.54 4.13
N CYS A 63 -6.95 3.51 4.07
CA CYS A 63 -6.73 4.75 3.31
C CYS A 63 -5.50 5.54 3.81
N LYS A 64 -5.30 5.62 5.13
CA LYS A 64 -4.12 6.27 5.74
C LYS A 64 -2.81 5.55 5.35
N ASN A 65 -2.79 4.22 5.44
CA ASN A 65 -1.61 3.42 5.12
C ASN A 65 -1.22 3.54 3.65
N LEU A 66 -2.19 3.44 2.74
CA LEU A 66 -1.96 3.59 1.30
C LEU A 66 -1.48 5.00 0.92
N ARG A 67 -2.02 6.04 1.58
CA ARG A 67 -1.61 7.44 1.34
C ARG A 67 -0.22 7.75 1.86
N SER A 68 0.13 7.26 3.05
CA SER A 68 1.47 7.43 3.65
C SER A 68 2.57 6.82 2.77
N ARG A 69 2.32 5.62 2.23
CA ARG A 69 3.29 4.94 1.36
C ARG A 69 3.53 5.67 0.04
N ARG A 70 2.49 6.24 -0.58
CA ARG A 70 2.63 7.08 -1.78
C ARG A 70 3.44 8.35 -1.51
N ALA A 71 3.29 8.98 -0.34
CA ALA A 71 4.10 10.12 0.06
C ALA A 71 5.58 9.72 0.23
N SER A 72 5.83 8.54 0.79
CA SER A 72 7.19 8.01 0.98
C SER A 72 7.87 7.66 -0.36
N LYS A 73 7.15 7.05 -1.31
CA LYS A 73 7.69 6.77 -2.66
C LYS A 73 7.93 8.03 -3.50
N ARG A 74 7.25 9.15 -3.21
CA ARG A 74 7.50 10.44 -3.89
C ARG A 74 8.80 11.12 -3.45
N LYS A 75 9.32 10.82 -2.26
CA LYS A 75 10.60 11.36 -1.79
C LYS A 75 11.81 10.57 -2.28
N LEU A 76 11.66 9.26 -2.52
CA LEU A 76 12.76 8.41 -3.00
C LEU A 76 13.15 8.67 -4.48
N LYS A 77 12.34 9.40 -5.26
CA LYS A 77 12.69 9.76 -6.64
C LYS A 77 13.57 11.00 -6.77
N ARG A 78 13.92 11.70 -5.68
CA ARG A 78 14.76 12.91 -5.74
C ARG A 78 16.20 12.71 -5.26
N GLU A 79 16.56 11.51 -4.80
CA GLU A 79 17.87 11.24 -4.20
C GLU A 79 18.73 10.23 -4.99
N ILE A 80 18.32 9.87 -6.22
CA ILE A 80 19.11 8.98 -7.11
C ILE A 80 19.79 9.78 -8.25
N GLN A 81 19.74 11.11 -8.22
CA GLN A 81 20.45 11.95 -9.20
C GLN A 81 21.68 12.68 -8.65
N ASN A 82 22.01 12.56 -7.35
CA ASN A 82 23.10 13.32 -6.74
C ASN A 82 24.28 12.48 -6.22
N THR A 83 24.35 11.18 -6.52
CA THR A 83 25.43 10.29 -6.02
C THR A 83 26.29 9.64 -7.11
N SER A 84 26.11 9.96 -8.39
CA SER A 84 26.97 9.43 -9.48
C SER A 84 28.12 10.33 -9.94
N GLU A 85 28.42 11.44 -9.26
CA GLU A 85 29.58 12.31 -9.60
C GLU A 85 30.54 12.57 -8.44
N LYS A 86 30.64 11.66 -7.45
CA LYS A 86 31.64 11.81 -6.38
C LYS A 86 32.38 10.55 -5.97
N GLU A 87 32.55 9.63 -6.91
CA GLU A 87 33.40 8.44 -6.75
C GLU A 87 34.43 8.35 -7.89
N LYS A 88 35.24 9.41 -8.06
CA LYS A 88 36.62 9.23 -8.51
C LYS A 88 37.51 9.66 -7.36
N LEU A 89 37.76 8.66 -6.53
CA LEU A 89 38.72 8.62 -5.46
C LEU A 89 40.02 9.36 -5.81
N GLU A 90 40.35 10.30 -4.94
CA GLU A 90 41.70 10.47 -4.41
C GLU A 90 42.42 9.12 -4.34
N SER A 91 43.43 8.94 -5.19
CA SER A 91 44.48 7.96 -4.96
C SER A 91 45.76 8.54 -5.55
N SER A 92 46.36 9.50 -4.84
CA SER A 92 47.80 9.73 -4.93
C SER A 92 48.50 8.54 -4.27
N PRO A 93 49.57 7.98 -4.87
CA PRO A 93 50.89 8.55 -4.59
C PRO A 93 51.87 8.55 -5.79
N ASP A 94 52.77 9.55 -5.73
CA ASP A 94 54.22 9.52 -5.92
C ASP A 94 54.94 8.72 -7.04
N GLU A 95 56.03 9.36 -7.51
CA GLU A 95 57.24 8.87 -8.19
C GLU A 95 57.45 9.09 -9.71
N LEU A 96 58.58 9.80 -9.96
CA LEU A 96 59.45 10.01 -11.13
C LEU A 96 59.13 11.14 -12.13
#